data_AF-A0A257Q5U2-F1
#
_entry.id   AF-A0A257Q5U2-F1
#
_cell.length_a   1.000
_cell.length_b   1.000
_cell.length_c   1.000
_cell.angle_alpha   90.00
_cell.angle_beta   90.00
_cell.angle_gamma   90.00
#
_symmetry.space_group_name_H-M   'P 1'
#
loop_
_entity.id
_entity.type
_entity.pdbx_description
1 polymer ?
#
loop_
_entity_poly.entity_id
_entity_poly.type
_entity_poly.pdbx_seq_one_letter_code
_entity_poly.pdbx_strand_id
1 'polypeptide(L)'
;DHGDHEWIHDLTDVPGALSYNDGLANTMALAEAGSDLAKWALDLRIAGHDDWYIPAVDESEIIYRNLKPGTPENYCWARSGINMSAIPPAHPYTPQSPPQTLAEAFRDGAAEAFEETWYWTSTRHIADKDWAWCQGFGYGHQLCIITHVKLRARAVRRSPI
;
A
#
# COMPACT_ATOMS: atom_id res chain seq x y z
N ASP A 1 -7.57 8.15 -5.17
CA ASP A 1 -6.44 8.30 -4.23
C ASP A 1 -6.64 9.45 -3.30
N HIS A 2 -5.98 9.36 -2.14
CA HIS A 2 -5.71 10.52 -1.31
C HIS A 2 -4.36 11.11 -1.71
N GLY A 3 -4.28 12.45 -1.73
CA GLY A 3 -3.00 13.15 -1.91
C GLY A 3 -2.05 12.94 -0.73
N ASP A 4 -0.88 13.57 -0.80
CA ASP A 4 0.17 13.40 0.19
C ASP A 4 -0.30 13.77 1.61
N HIS A 5 -0.21 12.80 2.53
CA HIS A 5 -0.65 12.94 3.90
C HIS A 5 0.26 12.15 4.85
N GLU A 6 0.36 12.60 6.10
CA GLU A 6 1.03 11.85 7.17
C GLU A 6 0.32 10.53 7.41
N TRP A 7 1.08 9.49 7.75
CA TRP A 7 0.52 8.19 8.12
C TRP A 7 -0.25 8.28 9.44
N ILE A 8 0.35 8.96 10.43
CA ILE A 8 -0.26 9.36 11.69
C ILE A 8 0.46 10.60 12.25
N HIS A 9 -0.26 11.41 13.02
CA HIS A 9 0.31 12.60 13.66
C HIS A 9 1.12 12.24 14.92
N ASP A 10 2.03 13.14 15.33
CA ASP A 10 2.82 13.09 16.57
C ASP A 10 3.64 11.81 16.80
N LEU A 11 3.93 11.04 15.74
CA LEU A 11 4.62 9.74 15.84
C LEU A 11 3.93 8.80 16.84
N THR A 12 2.59 8.87 16.87
CA THR A 12 1.75 8.10 17.78
C THR A 12 1.93 6.59 17.57
N ASP A 13 2.07 5.83 18.66
CA ASP A 13 2.15 4.37 18.58
C ASP A 13 0.80 3.74 18.23
N VAL A 14 0.81 2.78 17.31
CA VAL A 14 -0.39 2.06 16.86
C VAL A 14 -0.10 0.56 16.88
N PRO A 15 -0.15 -0.10 18.06
CA PRO A 15 0.19 -1.51 18.19
C PRO A 15 -0.77 -2.44 17.41
N GLY A 16 -1.99 -1.97 17.12
CA GLY A 16 -2.95 -2.71 16.30
C GLY A 16 -2.68 -2.71 14.80
N ALA A 17 -1.75 -1.88 14.31
CA ALA A 17 -1.44 -1.73 12.89
C ALA A 17 -0.19 -2.51 12.45
N LEU A 18 -0.03 -3.75 12.90
CA LEU A 18 1.18 -4.57 12.67
C LEU A 18 0.98 -5.68 11.63
N SER A 19 -0.22 -5.88 11.12
CA SER A 19 -0.49 -6.96 10.17
C SER A 19 0.16 -6.69 8.81
N TYR A 20 0.73 -7.74 8.21
CA TYR A 20 1.29 -7.67 6.87
C TYR A 20 0.24 -7.89 5.78
N ASN A 21 -0.87 -8.56 6.11
CA ASN A 21 -1.88 -8.98 5.13
C ASN A 21 -3.34 -8.72 5.58
N ASP A 22 -3.54 -7.97 6.67
CA ASP A 22 -4.86 -7.54 7.13
C ASP A 22 -4.90 -6.02 7.21
N GLY A 23 -4.99 -5.38 6.05
CA GLY A 23 -5.03 -3.93 5.95
C GLY A 23 -6.27 -3.31 6.58
N LEU A 24 -7.39 -4.04 6.61
CA LEU A 24 -8.61 -3.56 7.25
C LEU A 24 -8.41 -3.43 8.76
N ALA A 25 -7.93 -4.48 9.43
CA ALA A 25 -7.63 -4.43 10.86
C ALA A 25 -6.64 -3.32 11.21
N ASN A 26 -5.57 -3.17 10.42
CA ASN A 26 -4.61 -2.09 10.59
C ASN A 26 -5.25 -0.70 10.41
N THR A 27 -6.08 -0.53 9.37
CA THR A 27 -6.73 0.76 9.06
C THR A 27 -7.72 1.15 10.16
N MET A 28 -8.44 0.19 10.73
CA MET A 28 -9.31 0.43 11.89
C MET A 28 -8.51 0.90 13.10
N ALA A 29 -7.40 0.22 13.43
CA ALA A 29 -6.53 0.62 14.54
C ALA A 29 -5.91 2.01 14.32
N LEU A 30 -5.53 2.33 13.08
CA LEU A 30 -5.06 3.66 12.70
C LEU A 30 -6.12 4.75 12.89
N ALA A 31 -7.35 4.49 12.46
CA ALA A 31 -8.45 5.43 12.60
C ALA A 31 -8.79 5.68 14.08
N GLU A 32 -8.80 4.64 14.91
CA GLU A 32 -8.96 4.74 16.37
C GLU A 32 -7.83 5.55 17.00
N ALA A 33 -6.59 5.39 16.52
CA ALA A 33 -5.44 6.18 16.95
C ALA A 33 -5.43 7.62 16.40
N GLY A 34 -6.41 7.99 15.56
CA GLY A 34 -6.60 9.36 15.10
C GLY A 34 -6.04 9.66 13.70
N SER A 35 -5.56 8.68 12.94
CA SER A 35 -5.08 8.88 11.56
C SER A 35 -6.20 9.36 10.64
N ASP A 36 -6.08 10.58 10.12
CA ASP A 36 -7.05 11.15 9.18
C ASP A 36 -7.04 10.42 7.83
N LEU A 37 -5.88 9.91 7.42
CA LEU A 37 -5.76 9.09 6.21
C LEU A 37 -6.56 7.79 6.33
N ALA A 38 -6.53 7.14 7.51
CA ALA A 38 -7.30 5.92 7.75
C ALA A 38 -8.80 6.19 7.87
N LYS A 39 -9.20 7.27 8.55
CA LYS A 39 -10.60 7.70 8.62
C LYS A 39 -11.16 7.99 7.22
N TRP A 40 -10.39 8.70 6.38
CA TRP A 40 -10.75 8.93 4.99
C TRP A 40 -11.06 7.63 4.26
N ALA A 41 -10.17 6.63 4.36
CA ALA A 41 -10.36 5.36 3.66
C ALA A 41 -11.65 4.65 4.12
N LEU A 42 -11.90 4.58 5.44
CA LEU A 42 -13.08 3.93 6.03
C LEU A 42 -14.40 4.67 5.73
N ASP A 43 -14.34 5.98 5.50
CA ASP A 43 -15.50 6.81 5.17
C ASP A 43 -15.90 6.78 3.69
N LEU A 44 -15.09 6.15 2.81
CA LEU A 44 -15.40 6.06 1.39
C LEU A 44 -16.68 5.29 1.11
N ARG A 45 -17.52 5.84 0.24
CA ARG A 45 -18.74 5.22 -0.28
C ARG A 45 -18.71 5.30 -1.81
N ILE A 46 -18.11 4.30 -2.45
CA ILE A 46 -17.82 4.31 -3.90
C ILE A 46 -18.49 3.10 -4.54
N ALA A 47 -19.20 3.32 -5.65
CA ALA A 47 -19.86 2.28 -6.43
C ALA A 47 -20.77 1.33 -5.61
N GLY A 48 -21.40 1.84 -4.55
CA GLY A 48 -22.26 1.05 -3.65
C GLY A 48 -21.52 0.24 -2.59
N HIS A 49 -20.20 0.47 -2.42
CA HIS A 49 -19.37 -0.22 -1.44
C HIS A 49 -18.86 0.74 -0.35
N ASP A 50 -18.79 0.24 0.87
CA ASP A 50 -18.37 0.93 2.10
C ASP A 50 -17.29 0.17 2.90
N ASP A 51 -16.69 -0.85 2.29
CA ASP A 51 -15.69 -1.76 2.86
C ASP A 51 -14.25 -1.38 2.46
N TRP A 52 -13.98 -0.07 2.32
CA TRP A 52 -12.71 0.46 1.85
C TRP A 52 -11.70 0.65 3.00
N TYR A 53 -10.42 0.35 2.73
CA TYR A 53 -9.33 0.45 3.71
C TYR A 53 -7.97 0.70 3.03
N ILE A 54 -6.94 1.07 3.81
CA ILE A 54 -5.57 1.21 3.30
C ILE A 54 -4.91 -0.18 3.30
N PRO A 55 -4.36 -0.67 2.17
CA PRO A 55 -3.80 -2.01 2.09
C PRO A 55 -2.64 -2.19 3.07
N ALA A 56 -2.52 -3.38 3.66
CA ALA A 56 -1.30 -3.78 4.34
C ALA A 56 -0.17 -3.99 3.32
N VAL A 57 1.08 -4.09 3.79
CA VAL A 57 2.26 -4.14 2.92
C VAL A 57 2.25 -5.32 1.94
N ASP A 58 1.81 -6.50 2.35
CA ASP A 58 1.72 -7.66 1.45
C ASP A 58 0.52 -7.54 0.49
N GLU A 59 -0.56 -6.85 0.88
CA GLU A 59 -1.64 -6.54 -0.05
C GLU A 59 -1.17 -5.53 -1.10
N SER A 60 -0.40 -4.52 -0.70
CA SER A 60 0.17 -3.52 -1.60
C SER A 60 1.17 -4.10 -2.60
N GLU A 61 1.90 -5.16 -2.22
CA GLU A 61 2.76 -5.90 -3.13
C GLU A 61 1.95 -6.55 -4.26
N ILE A 62 0.83 -7.21 -3.92
CA ILE A 62 -0.07 -7.81 -4.92
C ILE A 62 -0.66 -6.74 -5.85
N ILE A 63 -1.00 -5.56 -5.31
CA ILE A 63 -1.48 -4.44 -6.09
C ILE A 63 -0.42 -4.02 -7.11
N TYR A 64 0.83 -3.76 -6.69
CA TYR A 64 1.90 -3.40 -7.63
C TYR A 64 2.15 -4.52 -8.65
N ARG A 65 2.14 -5.78 -8.22
CA ARG A 65 2.36 -6.93 -9.09
C ARG A 65 1.36 -7.02 -10.24
N ASN A 66 0.11 -6.58 -10.02
CA ASN A 66 -0.94 -6.62 -11.02
C ASN A 66 -1.12 -5.29 -11.77
N LEU A 67 -0.84 -4.16 -11.11
CA LEU A 67 -1.19 -2.81 -11.56
C LEU A 67 0.03 -1.89 -11.70
N LYS A 68 1.22 -2.46 -11.95
CA LYS A 68 2.42 -1.69 -12.28
C LYS A 68 2.11 -0.74 -13.45
N PRO A 69 2.16 0.59 -13.24
CA PRO A 69 1.69 1.56 -14.22
C PRO A 69 2.69 1.74 -15.37
N GLY A 70 3.99 1.75 -15.06
CA GLY A 70 5.07 2.06 -15.99
C GLY A 70 5.80 0.86 -16.58
N THR A 71 6.76 1.16 -17.46
CA THR A 71 7.69 0.21 -18.10
C THR A 71 9.11 0.12 -17.51
N PRO A 72 9.60 1.00 -16.60
CA PRO A 72 10.94 0.85 -16.01
C PRO A 72 11.18 -0.52 -15.37
N GLU A 73 12.44 -0.94 -15.28
CA GLU A 73 12.82 -2.20 -14.64
C GLU A 73 12.48 -2.21 -13.14
N ASN A 74 12.10 -3.36 -12.60
CA ASN A 74 11.79 -3.47 -11.17
C ASN A 74 13.05 -3.36 -10.31
N TYR A 75 12.91 -2.73 -9.16
CA TYR A 75 13.92 -2.78 -8.11
C TYR A 75 13.96 -4.18 -7.51
N CYS A 76 15.12 -4.84 -7.55
CA CYS A 76 15.28 -6.27 -7.22
C CYS A 76 16.11 -6.50 -5.95
N TRP A 77 16.05 -5.58 -4.97
CA TRP A 77 16.80 -5.69 -3.71
C TRP A 77 15.87 -5.77 -2.49
N ALA A 78 16.41 -6.23 -1.36
CA ALA A 78 15.70 -6.42 -0.10
C ALA A 78 14.44 -7.30 -0.25
N ARG A 79 13.27 -6.82 0.18
CA ARG A 79 12.00 -7.58 0.15
C ARG A 79 11.20 -7.39 -1.14
N SER A 80 11.73 -6.71 -2.17
CA SER A 80 11.00 -6.45 -3.41
C SER A 80 10.43 -7.73 -4.02
N GLY A 81 9.10 -7.83 -4.03
CA GLY A 81 8.36 -8.98 -4.55
C GLY A 81 8.26 -10.19 -3.62
N ILE A 82 8.95 -10.19 -2.46
CA ILE A 82 8.80 -11.24 -1.47
C ILE A 82 7.48 -11.04 -0.74
N ASN A 83 6.54 -11.97 -0.93
CA ASN A 83 5.25 -11.92 -0.27
C ASN A 83 4.84 -13.33 0.20
N MET A 84 5.04 -13.59 1.47
CA MET A 84 4.72 -14.89 2.09
C MET A 84 3.21 -15.07 2.35
N SER A 85 2.45 -13.97 2.32
CA SER A 85 1.01 -13.99 2.49
C SER A 85 0.26 -14.31 1.19
N ALA A 86 0.94 -14.22 0.04
CA ALA A 86 0.37 -14.59 -1.27
C ALA A 86 0.12 -16.10 -1.37
N ILE A 87 -0.85 -16.49 -2.20
CA ILE A 87 -1.19 -17.90 -2.47
C ILE A 87 -1.11 -18.16 -3.98
N PRO A 88 -0.09 -18.90 -4.47
CA PRO A 88 1.10 -19.35 -3.76
C PRO A 88 2.00 -18.18 -3.32
N PRO A 89 2.93 -18.38 -2.35
CA PRO A 89 3.86 -17.33 -1.92
C PRO A 89 4.63 -16.75 -3.10
N ALA A 90 4.73 -15.42 -3.13
CA ALA A 90 5.38 -14.72 -4.23
C ALA A 90 6.90 -14.63 -4.00
N HIS A 91 7.63 -14.84 -5.09
CA HIS A 91 9.09 -14.75 -5.14
C HIS A 91 9.55 -13.33 -5.47
N PRO A 92 10.82 -13.00 -5.15
CA PRO A 92 11.40 -11.71 -5.50
C PRO A 92 11.15 -11.31 -6.96
N TYR A 93 11.05 -10.01 -7.19
CA TYR A 93 10.98 -9.49 -8.55
C TYR A 93 12.23 -9.85 -9.35
N THR A 94 12.04 -9.88 -10.67
CA THR A 94 13.14 -9.78 -11.63
C THR A 94 13.06 -8.41 -12.30
N PRO A 95 14.12 -7.95 -12.98
CA PRO A 95 14.09 -6.65 -13.63
C PRO A 95 12.88 -6.49 -14.58
N GLN A 96 12.39 -7.58 -15.17
CA GLN A 96 11.23 -7.59 -16.07
C GLN A 96 9.94 -8.16 -15.47
N SER A 97 9.94 -8.67 -14.23
CA SER A 97 8.74 -9.26 -13.58
C SER A 97 8.49 -8.65 -12.20
N PRO A 98 7.31 -8.02 -11.96
CA PRO A 98 6.16 -7.91 -12.85
C PRO A 98 6.40 -6.96 -14.05
N PRO A 99 5.79 -7.25 -15.22
CA PRO A 99 5.75 -6.30 -16.34
C PRO A 99 4.72 -5.20 -16.08
N GLN A 100 4.66 -4.19 -16.96
CA GLN A 100 3.56 -3.22 -16.97
C GLN A 100 2.21 -3.94 -17.04
N THR A 101 1.20 -3.41 -16.35
CA THR A 101 -0.14 -3.98 -16.37
C THR A 101 -0.76 -4.04 -17.77
N LEU A 102 -1.54 -5.10 -18.03
CA LEU A 102 -2.37 -5.21 -19.22
C LEU A 102 -3.68 -4.43 -19.10
N ALA A 103 -4.07 -4.02 -17.89
CA ALA A 103 -5.29 -3.24 -17.66
C ALA A 103 -5.09 -1.80 -18.14
N GLU A 104 -5.67 -1.45 -19.29
CA GLU A 104 -5.44 -0.16 -19.96
C GLU A 104 -5.75 1.05 -19.08
N ALA A 105 -6.77 0.95 -18.22
CA ALA A 105 -7.14 2.02 -17.30
C ALA A 105 -6.05 2.33 -16.24
N PHE A 106 -5.15 1.39 -15.97
CA PHE A 106 -4.11 1.48 -14.95
C PHE A 106 -2.69 1.69 -15.52
N ARG A 107 -2.54 1.78 -16.84
CA ARG A 107 -1.26 2.11 -17.47
C ARG A 107 -0.93 3.58 -17.27
N ASP A 108 0.36 3.91 -17.25
CA ASP A 108 0.84 5.29 -17.15
C ASP A 108 0.06 6.27 -18.06
N GLY A 109 -0.35 7.40 -17.49
CA GLY A 109 -1.19 8.41 -18.13
C GLY A 109 -2.69 8.09 -18.21
N ALA A 110 -3.15 6.89 -17.85
CA ALA A 110 -4.57 6.54 -17.82
C ALA A 110 -5.27 6.98 -16.52
N ALA A 111 -6.60 7.03 -16.56
CA ALA A 111 -7.42 7.63 -15.49
C ALA A 111 -7.29 6.95 -14.12
N GLU A 112 -7.04 5.65 -14.09
CA GLU A 112 -6.91 4.87 -12.85
C GLU A 112 -5.45 4.52 -12.55
N ALA A 113 -4.49 5.03 -13.33
CA ALA A 113 -3.07 4.74 -13.11
C ALA A 113 -2.65 5.11 -11.69
N PHE A 114 -1.76 4.30 -11.11
CA PHE A 114 -0.99 4.78 -9.98
C PHE A 114 0.04 5.77 -10.50
N GLU A 115 0.16 6.93 -9.84
CA GLU A 115 1.34 7.77 -10.02
C GLU A 115 2.60 6.98 -9.65
N GLU A 116 3.70 7.16 -10.40
CA GLU A 116 4.99 6.52 -10.14
C GLU A 116 5.73 7.11 -8.92
N THR A 117 5.07 7.06 -7.76
CA THR A 117 5.54 7.62 -6.49
C THR A 117 5.28 6.64 -5.34
N TRP A 118 5.44 7.12 -4.11
CA TRP A 118 5.29 6.38 -2.88
C TRP A 118 3.86 6.42 -2.35
N TYR A 119 3.38 5.25 -1.94
CA TYR A 119 2.09 5.07 -1.29
C TYR A 119 2.28 4.44 0.08
N TRP A 120 1.64 5.03 1.09
CA TRP A 120 1.49 4.44 2.41
C TRP A 120 0.74 3.12 2.33
N THR A 121 1.22 2.17 3.14
CA THR A 121 0.47 0.98 3.52
C THR A 121 -0.07 1.20 4.94
N SER A 122 -1.00 0.38 5.40
CA SER A 122 -1.48 0.44 6.79
C SER A 122 -0.55 -0.25 7.79
N THR A 123 0.56 -0.86 7.35
CA THR A 123 1.46 -1.63 8.21
C THR A 123 2.53 -0.74 8.84
N ARG A 124 2.53 -0.64 10.17
CA ARG A 124 3.61 -0.03 10.97
C ARG A 124 4.82 -0.95 11.00
N HIS A 125 6.01 -0.37 11.18
CA HIS A 125 7.21 -1.12 11.49
C HIS A 125 7.11 -1.78 12.87
N ILE A 126 7.58 -3.03 12.99
CA ILE A 126 7.33 -3.85 14.18
C ILE A 126 8.13 -3.41 15.41
N ALA A 127 9.36 -2.95 15.21
CA ALA A 127 10.29 -2.65 16.30
C ALA A 127 10.39 -1.15 16.60
N ASP A 128 9.88 -0.31 15.71
CA ASP A 128 10.02 1.15 15.82
C ASP A 128 8.70 1.80 15.40
N LYS A 129 8.05 2.45 16.35
CA LYS A 129 6.73 3.07 16.14
C LYS A 129 6.77 4.28 15.23
N ASP A 130 7.94 4.88 15.05
CA ASP A 130 8.08 6.10 14.25
C ASP A 130 8.05 5.78 12.76
N TRP A 131 8.09 4.50 12.36
CA TRP A 131 8.20 4.08 10.97
C TRP A 131 7.00 3.24 10.52
N ALA A 132 6.59 3.42 9.26
CA ALA A 132 5.58 2.61 8.59
C ALA A 132 6.04 2.18 7.21
N TRP A 133 5.49 1.08 6.72
CA TRP A 133 5.80 0.55 5.39
C TRP A 133 5.12 1.37 4.29
N CYS A 134 5.84 1.58 3.20
CA CYS A 134 5.32 2.16 1.97
C CYS A 134 5.74 1.32 0.75
N GLN A 135 4.96 1.44 -0.33
CA GLN A 135 5.19 0.80 -1.62
C GLN A 135 5.48 1.86 -2.67
N GLY A 136 6.60 1.74 -3.38
CA GLY A 136 6.90 2.57 -4.55
C GLY A 136 6.24 1.98 -5.80
N PHE A 137 5.46 2.79 -6.53
CA PHE A 137 4.75 2.36 -7.74
C PHE A 137 5.51 2.64 -9.05
N GLY A 138 6.69 3.27 -9.00
CA GLY A 138 7.60 3.36 -10.15
C GLY A 138 8.45 2.09 -10.37
N TYR A 139 9.02 1.55 -9.29
CA TYR A 139 9.97 0.42 -9.35
C TYR A 139 9.61 -0.78 -8.46
N GLY A 140 8.53 -0.71 -7.67
CA GLY A 140 8.02 -1.86 -6.90
C GLY A 140 8.69 -2.12 -5.56
N HIS A 141 9.67 -1.34 -5.16
CA HIS A 141 10.32 -1.55 -3.87
C HIS A 141 9.46 -1.14 -2.68
N GLN A 142 9.68 -1.86 -1.58
CA GLN A 142 9.08 -1.62 -0.29
C GLN A 142 10.16 -1.24 0.71
N LEU A 143 9.88 -0.22 1.50
CA LEU A 143 10.74 0.20 2.60
C LEU A 143 9.90 0.84 3.70
N CYS A 144 10.54 1.18 4.81
CA CYS A 144 9.93 1.93 5.88
C CYS A 144 10.30 3.41 5.78
N ILE A 145 9.34 4.30 6.00
CA ILE A 145 9.54 5.75 6.12
C ILE A 145 8.95 6.23 7.45
N ILE A 146 9.52 7.29 8.01
CA ILE A 146 9.02 7.93 9.22
C ILE A 146 7.58 8.46 9.01
N THR A 147 6.70 8.22 9.97
CA THR A 147 5.23 8.37 9.82
C THR A 147 4.76 9.81 9.59
N HIS A 148 5.60 10.81 9.92
CA HIS A 148 5.31 12.24 9.67
C HIS A 148 5.62 12.68 8.23
N VAL A 149 6.26 11.84 7.40
CA VAL A 149 6.42 12.14 5.98
C VAL A 149 5.05 12.04 5.29
N LYS A 150 4.85 12.85 4.26
CA LYS A 150 3.59 12.88 3.51
C LYS A 150 3.74 12.06 2.24
N LEU A 151 3.02 10.94 2.17
CA LEU A 151 2.92 10.07 0.99
C LEU A 151 1.45 9.89 0.64
N ARG A 152 1.17 9.35 -0.54
CA ARG A 152 -0.20 9.06 -0.99
C ARG A 152 -0.77 7.83 -0.31
N ALA A 153 -2.09 7.63 -0.42
CA ALA A 153 -2.69 6.31 -0.19
C ALA A 153 -3.77 6.03 -1.25
N ARG A 154 -3.88 4.76 -1.63
CA ARG A 154 -5.02 4.27 -2.42
C ARG A 154 -5.80 3.29 -1.54
N ALA A 155 -7.07 3.63 -1.31
CA ALA A 155 -7.97 2.72 -0.62
C ALA A 155 -8.29 1.53 -1.52
N VAL A 156 -8.39 0.35 -0.92
CA VAL A 156 -8.78 -0.89 -1.59
C VAL A 156 -9.89 -1.56 -0.82
N ARG A 157 -10.48 -2.58 -1.44
CA ARG A 157 -11.45 -3.47 -0.82
C ARG A 157 -11.07 -4.91 -1.10
N ARG A 158 -11.43 -5.81 -0.17
CA ARG A 158 -11.19 -7.24 -0.32
C ARG A 158 -12.44 -7.89 -0.88
N SER A 159 -12.34 -8.57 -2.02
CA SER A 159 -13.43 -9.43 -2.46
C SER A 159 -13.42 -10.71 -1.62
N PRO A 160 -14.54 -11.12 -1.01
CA PRO A 160 -14.65 -12.47 -0.49
C PRO A 160 -14.44 -13.47 -1.64
N ILE A 161 -13.78 -14.58 -1.32
CA ILE A 161 -13.54 -15.72 -2.21
C ILE A 161 -14.74 -16.66 -2.12
#